data_AF-A0A7K6FMC9-F1
#
_entry.id   AF-A0A7K6FMC9-F1
#
_cell.length_a   1.000
_cell.length_b   1.000
_cell.length_c   1.000
_cell.angle_alpha   90.00
_cell.angle_beta   90.00
_cell.angle_gamma   90.00
#
_symmetry.space_group_name_H-M   'P 1'
#
loop_
_entity.id
_entity.type
_entity.pdbx_description
1 polymer ?
#
loop_
_entity_poly.entity_id
_entity_poly.type
_entity_poly.pdbx_seq_one_letter_code
_entity_poly.pdbx_strand_id
1 'polypeptide(L)'
;QAVMGVQVVVTLLAASLMQKMAPHCSFARWLLCNGSLYRYKHPSDEELCALAGKQRPKSKRDRKMNGMMEDKPLSVPRDINLQLDTSPITAVDALVLRYFLEYQWFVDFAVYASAVYVFSEGYFCLASPARETNLGVLWCLLSVVFSVKVFFMVMRHYFRSEEGGERSVCLTFAFFFLLLAMLALVVREEYLEFGLEAGLAAVTQNLETILKPRGWEWTPVPPLLCPSLSDSSFDTARLWAIVALSLLRLLGTRHHLQAYLGLAERWVQQMRKEAGRIPALEIQQKITRIYCYVSVVSLQYLGPIILTLHCVLLLKTLGHHSWGLYPESPPVSPAAPVAPPRPKGDAGEDVHVVVQEISGVLGCIFTPPFFRGLFSFLTWWVAACQVVTSLFGLYFHQYLAAS
;
A
#
# COMPACT_ATOMS: atom_id res chain seq x y z
N GLN A 1 -11.91 8.48 40.13
CA GLN A 1 -11.98 9.58 39.15
C GLN A 1 -11.39 9.08 37.84
N ALA A 2 -12.24 8.80 36.86
CA ALA A 2 -11.81 8.37 35.53
C ALA A 2 -11.53 9.60 34.67
N VAL A 3 -10.34 10.18 34.81
CA VAL A 3 -9.82 11.11 33.80
C VAL A 3 -9.42 10.24 32.62
N MET A 4 -10.14 10.38 31.50
CA MET A 4 -9.82 9.69 30.25
C MET A 4 -8.33 9.93 29.92
N GLY A 5 -7.55 8.87 29.75
CA GLY A 5 -6.13 8.98 29.43
C GLY A 5 -5.90 9.76 28.14
N VAL A 6 -4.77 10.44 28.01
CA VAL A 6 -4.48 11.35 26.88
C VAL A 6 -4.59 10.60 25.55
N GLN A 7 -4.13 9.35 25.51
CA GLN A 7 -4.24 8.47 24.35
C GLN A 7 -5.69 8.25 23.90
N VAL A 8 -6.64 8.10 24.84
CA VAL A 8 -8.06 7.89 24.53
C VAL A 8 -8.65 9.16 23.91
N VAL A 9 -8.32 10.33 24.48
CA VAL A 9 -8.76 11.62 23.94
C VAL A 9 -8.28 11.82 22.52
N VAL A 10 -7.00 11.53 22.24
CA VAL A 10 -6.42 11.64 20.91
C VAL A 10 -7.05 10.67 19.92
N THR A 11 -7.31 9.43 20.35
CA THR A 11 -8.00 8.43 19.53
C THR A 11 -9.42 8.87 19.18
N LEU A 12 -10.19 9.38 20.15
CA LEU A 12 -11.54 9.88 19.90
C LEU A 12 -11.55 11.14 19.03
N LEU A 13 -10.57 12.02 19.23
CA LEU A 13 -10.37 13.19 18.37
C LEU A 13 -10.06 12.76 16.93
N ALA A 14 -9.12 11.84 16.74
CA ALA A 14 -8.76 11.32 15.42
C ALA A 14 -9.95 10.65 14.73
N ALA A 15 -10.73 9.83 15.44
CA ALA A 15 -11.94 9.21 14.91
C ALA A 15 -13.01 10.26 14.53
N SER A 16 -13.20 11.28 15.37
CA SER A 16 -14.13 12.38 15.11
C SER A 16 -13.70 13.24 13.92
N LEU A 17 -12.40 13.54 13.83
CA LEU A 17 -11.80 14.25 12.70
C LEU A 17 -11.96 13.45 11.42
N MET A 18 -11.67 12.15 11.43
CA MET A 18 -11.85 11.29 10.27
C MET A 18 -13.32 11.30 9.80
N GLN A 19 -14.29 11.20 10.71
CA GLN A 19 -15.72 11.22 10.35
C GLN A 19 -16.18 12.58 9.80
N LYS A 20 -15.75 13.70 10.41
CA LYS A 20 -16.19 15.05 10.02
C LYS A 20 -15.40 15.64 8.85
N MET A 21 -14.14 15.27 8.71
CA MET A 21 -13.21 15.83 7.72
C MET A 21 -13.12 15.00 6.45
N ALA A 22 -13.54 13.74 6.45
CA ALA A 22 -13.64 12.92 5.24
C ALA A 22 -14.24 13.65 4.01
N PRO A 23 -15.34 14.43 4.12
CA PRO A 23 -15.90 15.15 2.98
C PRO A 23 -15.12 16.43 2.57
N HIS A 24 -14.36 17.07 3.46
CA HIS A 24 -13.70 18.35 3.19
C HIS A 24 -12.20 18.24 2.94
N CYS A 25 -11.49 17.39 3.68
CA CYS A 25 -10.05 17.18 3.59
C CYS A 25 -9.76 15.68 3.55
N SER A 26 -9.33 15.20 2.39
CA SER A 26 -8.97 13.79 2.17
C SER A 26 -7.63 13.74 1.45
N PHE A 27 -6.68 13.03 2.05
CA PHE A 27 -5.37 12.82 1.48
C PHE A 27 -5.49 11.98 0.20
N ALA A 28 -6.40 11.02 0.17
CA ALA A 28 -6.65 10.20 -1.01
C ALA A 28 -7.16 11.02 -2.20
N ARG A 29 -8.06 12.00 -1.96
CA ARG A 29 -8.51 12.97 -2.97
C ARG A 29 -7.37 13.88 -3.41
N TRP A 30 -6.57 14.39 -2.48
CA TRP A 30 -5.38 15.18 -2.83
C TRP A 30 -4.37 14.38 -3.64
N LEU A 31 -4.22 13.08 -3.38
CA LEU A 31 -3.28 12.23 -4.12
C LEU A 31 -3.68 12.12 -5.61
N LEU A 32 -4.98 12.01 -5.90
CA LEU A 32 -5.52 11.88 -7.27
C LEU A 32 -5.87 13.22 -7.95
N CYS A 33 -6.36 14.21 -7.21
CA CYS A 33 -7.06 15.38 -7.77
C CYS A 33 -6.31 16.71 -7.60
N ASN A 34 -5.06 16.71 -7.14
CA ASN A 34 -4.27 17.94 -6.94
C ASN A 34 -3.74 18.57 -8.25
N GLY A 35 -4.38 18.31 -9.39
CA GLY A 35 -4.01 18.85 -10.71
C GLY A 35 -2.74 18.28 -11.33
N SER A 36 -2.00 17.41 -10.63
CA SER A 36 -0.76 16.79 -11.13
C SER A 36 -0.99 15.56 -12.01
N LEU A 37 -2.18 14.95 -11.96
CA LEU A 37 -2.54 13.76 -12.72
C LEU A 37 -3.44 14.16 -13.89
N TYR A 38 -3.04 13.73 -15.08
CA TYR A 38 -3.72 14.04 -16.33
C TYR A 38 -4.33 12.78 -16.92
N ARG A 39 -5.66 12.79 -17.08
CA ARG A 39 -6.41 11.75 -17.79
C ARG A 39 -6.58 12.13 -19.26
N TYR A 40 -6.61 11.12 -20.11
CA TYR A 40 -7.00 11.29 -21.51
C TYR A 40 -8.52 11.29 -21.66
N LYS A 41 -9.05 12.22 -22.44
CA LYS A 41 -10.46 12.26 -22.80
C LYS A 41 -10.74 11.18 -23.86
N HIS A 42 -11.91 10.54 -23.77
CA HIS A 42 -12.35 9.68 -24.87
C HIS A 42 -12.76 10.57 -26.05
N PRO A 43 -12.39 10.21 -27.29
CA PRO A 43 -12.75 11.01 -28.46
C PRO A 43 -14.24 10.91 -28.75
N SER A 44 -14.84 12.02 -29.19
CA SER A 44 -16.26 12.03 -29.57
C SER A 44 -16.48 11.33 -30.92
N ASP A 45 -17.69 10.83 -31.15
CA ASP A 45 -18.04 10.23 -32.45
C ASP A 45 -17.86 11.24 -33.60
N GLU A 46 -18.04 12.54 -33.31
CA GLU A 46 -17.86 13.62 -34.28
C GLU A 46 -16.39 13.81 -34.67
N GLU A 47 -15.49 13.84 -33.68
CA GLU A 47 -14.04 13.90 -33.92
C GLU A 47 -13.55 12.68 -34.70
N LEU A 48 -14.00 11.48 -34.32
CA LEU A 48 -13.64 10.24 -35.00
C LEU A 48 -14.17 10.22 -36.45
N CYS A 49 -15.39 10.70 -36.70
CA CYS A 49 -15.94 10.78 -38.06
C CYS A 49 -15.21 11.81 -38.92
N ALA A 50 -14.91 12.99 -38.34
CA ALA A 50 -14.18 14.06 -39.01
C ALA A 50 -12.78 13.60 -39.43
N LEU A 51 -12.05 12.96 -38.52
CA LEU A 51 -10.71 12.42 -38.77
C LEU A 51 -10.74 11.23 -39.74
N ALA A 52 -11.82 10.44 -39.79
CA ALA A 52 -11.98 9.31 -40.70
C ALA A 52 -12.30 9.72 -42.14
N GLY A 53 -12.50 11.02 -42.41
CA GLY A 53 -12.94 11.53 -43.71
C GLY A 53 -14.36 11.12 -44.11
N LYS A 54 -15.17 10.62 -43.16
CA LYS A 54 -16.56 10.21 -43.41
C LYS A 54 -17.51 11.37 -43.11
N GLN A 55 -18.23 11.86 -44.12
CA GLN A 55 -19.41 12.70 -43.88
C GLN A 55 -20.50 11.88 -43.20
N ARG A 56 -21.23 12.48 -42.23
CA ARG A 56 -22.35 11.84 -41.50
C ARG A 56 -23.27 11.08 -42.47
N PRO A 57 -23.82 9.90 -42.11
CA PRO A 57 -25.05 9.46 -42.73
C PRO A 57 -26.12 10.49 -42.36
N LYS A 58 -26.46 11.38 -43.30
CA LYS A 58 -27.64 12.27 -43.16
C LYS A 58 -28.83 11.38 -42.84
N SER A 59 -29.54 11.72 -41.76
CA SER A 59 -30.87 11.22 -41.43
C SER A 59 -31.68 11.00 -42.71
N LYS A 60 -31.82 9.73 -43.10
CA LYS A 60 -32.60 9.35 -44.27
C LYS A 60 -34.05 9.31 -43.81
N ARG A 61 -34.66 10.50 -43.78
CA ARG A 61 -36.11 10.63 -43.83
C ARG A 61 -36.55 9.95 -45.14
N ASP A 62 -37.43 8.96 -44.99
CA ASP A 62 -38.14 8.25 -46.05
C ASP A 62 -37.37 7.23 -46.89
N ARG A 63 -37.15 6.04 -46.31
CA ARG A 63 -37.46 4.77 -46.99
C ARG A 63 -37.54 3.62 -46.00
N LYS A 64 -38.73 3.41 -45.43
CA LYS A 64 -39.11 2.10 -44.88
C LYS A 64 -39.34 1.15 -46.06
N MET A 65 -38.52 0.10 -46.16
CA MET A 65 -38.92 -1.18 -46.73
C MET A 65 -38.05 -2.26 -46.08
N ASN A 66 -38.70 -3.09 -45.26
CA ASN A 66 -38.31 -4.37 -44.68
C ASN A 66 -36.82 -4.77 -44.67
N GLY A 67 -36.28 -4.85 -43.45
CA GLY A 67 -35.05 -5.54 -43.11
C GLY A 67 -34.53 -4.98 -41.79
N MET A 68 -34.33 -5.84 -40.79
CA MET A 68 -33.66 -5.52 -39.52
C MET A 68 -32.33 -4.82 -39.84
N MET A 69 -32.30 -3.49 -39.74
CA MET A 69 -31.09 -2.72 -39.91
C MET A 69 -30.35 -2.83 -38.59
N GLU A 70 -29.45 -3.81 -38.48
CA GLU A 70 -28.45 -3.78 -37.41
C GLU A 70 -27.76 -2.42 -37.49
N ASP A 71 -27.86 -1.66 -36.41
CA ASP A 71 -27.25 -0.35 -36.25
C ASP A 71 -25.73 -0.55 -36.21
N LYS A 72 -25.13 -0.67 -37.39
CA LYS A 72 -23.75 -1.12 -37.54
C LYS A 72 -22.85 -0.06 -36.87
N PRO A 73 -22.13 -0.41 -35.79
CA PRO A 73 -21.42 0.57 -34.98
C PRO A 73 -20.43 1.35 -35.86
N LEU A 74 -20.35 2.66 -35.64
CA LEU A 74 -19.49 3.58 -36.39
C LEU A 74 -18.06 3.03 -36.42
N SER A 75 -17.63 2.50 -37.57
CA SER A 75 -16.29 1.92 -37.72
C SER A 75 -15.34 2.89 -38.43
N VAL A 76 -14.16 3.02 -37.85
CA VAL A 76 -13.12 4.00 -38.19
C VAL A 76 -11.83 3.24 -38.56
N PRO A 77 -11.02 3.71 -39.53
CA PRO A 77 -9.72 3.12 -39.82
C PRO A 77 -8.78 3.20 -38.61
N ARG A 78 -7.97 2.16 -38.39
CA ARG A 78 -7.02 2.07 -37.26
C ARG A 78 -5.87 3.08 -37.38
N ASP A 79 -5.46 3.41 -38.60
CA ASP A 79 -4.33 4.28 -38.96
C ASP A 79 -4.63 5.79 -38.84
N ILE A 80 -5.82 6.13 -38.32
CA ILE A 80 -6.26 7.51 -38.10
C ILE A 80 -5.29 8.28 -37.20
N ASN A 81 -5.04 9.55 -37.54
CA ASN A 81 -4.16 10.41 -36.75
C ASN A 81 -4.90 10.99 -35.52
N LEU A 82 -5.22 10.12 -34.57
CA LEU A 82 -5.92 10.46 -33.34
C LEU A 82 -4.94 10.96 -32.28
N GLN A 83 -5.06 12.23 -31.89
CA GLN A 83 -4.38 12.80 -30.73
C GLN A 83 -5.38 12.88 -29.57
N LEU A 84 -5.01 12.31 -28.42
CA LEU A 84 -5.87 12.32 -27.25
C LEU A 84 -5.66 13.58 -26.43
N ASP A 85 -6.73 14.33 -26.23
CA ASP A 85 -6.72 15.48 -25.33
C ASP A 85 -6.55 15.06 -23.88
N THR A 86 -5.75 15.82 -23.13
CA THR A 86 -5.56 15.60 -21.69
C THR A 86 -6.39 16.57 -20.86
N SER A 87 -6.79 16.13 -19.67
CA SER A 87 -7.47 16.94 -18.68
C SER A 87 -7.04 16.54 -17.27
N PRO A 88 -6.93 17.49 -16.33
CA PRO A 88 -6.63 17.15 -14.94
C PRO A 88 -7.80 16.35 -14.33
N ILE A 89 -7.49 15.42 -13.43
CA ILE A 89 -8.52 14.69 -12.68
C ILE A 89 -9.15 15.64 -11.65
N THR A 90 -10.45 15.86 -11.75
CA THR A 90 -11.21 16.69 -10.80
C THR A 90 -11.85 15.83 -9.70
N ALA A 91 -12.16 16.43 -8.56
CA ALA A 91 -12.81 15.73 -7.44
C ALA A 91 -14.20 15.18 -7.80
N VAL A 92 -14.92 15.83 -8.73
CA VAL A 92 -16.23 15.38 -9.22
C VAL A 92 -16.06 14.18 -10.14
N ASP A 93 -15.11 14.24 -11.07
CA ASP A 93 -14.82 13.14 -11.99
C ASP A 93 -14.32 11.89 -11.25
N ALA A 94 -13.67 12.07 -10.10
CA ALA A 94 -13.15 10.98 -9.29
C ALA A 94 -14.26 10.09 -8.68
N LEU A 95 -15.47 10.64 -8.48
CA LEU A 95 -16.60 9.87 -7.92
C LEU A 95 -17.10 8.77 -8.86
N VAL A 96 -16.83 8.90 -10.16
CA VAL A 96 -17.20 7.90 -11.18
C VAL A 96 -16.21 6.73 -11.21
N LEU A 97 -15.05 6.87 -10.56
CA LEU A 97 -14.01 5.85 -10.53
C LEU A 97 -14.47 4.62 -9.74
N ARG A 98 -14.07 3.45 -10.22
CA ARG A 98 -14.47 2.17 -9.63
C ARG A 98 -13.83 1.99 -8.25
N TYR A 99 -14.62 1.67 -7.23
CA TYR A 99 -14.15 1.53 -5.84
C TYR A 99 -13.49 2.80 -5.26
N PHE A 100 -13.84 3.99 -5.77
CA PHE A 100 -13.27 5.25 -5.29
C PHE A 100 -13.48 5.48 -3.78
N LEU A 101 -14.67 5.18 -3.26
CA LEU A 101 -14.97 5.35 -1.83
C LEU A 101 -14.11 4.44 -0.94
N GLU A 102 -13.90 3.18 -1.36
CA GLU A 102 -13.05 2.22 -0.65
C GLU A 102 -11.58 2.66 -0.71
N TYR A 103 -11.12 3.15 -1.87
CA TYR A 103 -9.81 3.77 -2.02
C TYR A 103 -9.62 4.96 -1.09
N GLN A 104 -10.58 5.89 -1.09
CA GLN A 104 -10.53 7.10 -0.27
C GLN A 104 -10.42 6.74 1.20
N TRP A 105 -11.30 5.86 1.66
CA TRP A 105 -11.36 5.47 3.05
C TRP A 105 -10.12 4.72 3.52
N PHE A 106 -9.60 3.79 2.71
CA PHE A 106 -8.39 3.03 3.02
C PHE A 106 -7.16 3.94 3.15
N VAL A 107 -6.94 4.82 2.18
CA VAL A 107 -5.77 5.71 2.18
C VAL A 107 -5.87 6.75 3.28
N ASP A 108 -7.04 7.38 3.47
CA ASP A 108 -7.21 8.35 4.55
C ASP A 108 -7.04 7.67 5.92
N PHE A 109 -7.63 6.49 6.14
CA PHE A 109 -7.46 5.74 7.38
C PHE A 109 -5.99 5.43 7.67
N ALA A 110 -5.22 5.00 6.66
CA ALA A 110 -3.79 4.72 6.81
C ALA A 110 -2.99 5.96 7.25
N VAL A 111 -3.33 7.14 6.73
CA VAL A 111 -2.70 8.42 7.13
C VAL A 111 -3.06 8.77 8.57
N TYR A 112 -4.34 8.66 8.95
CA TYR A 112 -4.77 8.89 10.33
C TYR A 112 -4.12 7.89 11.30
N ALA A 113 -4.06 6.61 10.94
CA ALA A 113 -3.40 5.58 11.74
C ALA A 113 -1.91 5.87 11.94
N SER A 114 -1.21 6.29 10.88
CA SER A 114 0.19 6.70 10.95
C SER A 114 0.38 7.93 11.85
N ALA A 115 -0.50 8.93 11.73
CA ALA A 115 -0.45 10.14 12.54
C ALA A 115 -0.71 9.87 14.02
N VAL A 116 -1.73 9.06 14.34
CA VAL A 116 -2.02 8.63 15.71
C VAL A 116 -0.84 7.86 16.29
N TYR A 117 -0.25 6.93 15.52
CA TYR A 117 0.92 6.18 15.96
C TYR A 117 2.12 7.08 16.25
N VAL A 118 2.47 7.99 15.33
CA VAL A 118 3.58 8.95 15.52
C VAL A 118 3.34 9.84 16.73
N PHE A 119 2.11 10.32 16.92
CA PHE A 119 1.74 11.08 18.11
C PHE A 119 1.91 10.25 19.38
N SER A 120 1.40 9.01 19.40
CA SER A 120 1.52 8.11 20.53
C SER A 120 2.98 7.88 20.89
N GLU A 121 3.83 7.57 19.91
CA GLU A 121 5.27 7.39 20.11
C GLU A 121 5.95 8.65 20.66
N GLY A 122 5.64 9.82 20.10
CA GLY A 122 6.16 11.10 20.62
C GLY A 122 5.70 11.36 22.07
N TYR A 123 4.45 11.02 22.40
CA TYR A 123 3.93 11.16 23.75
C TYR A 123 4.59 10.20 24.74
N PHE A 124 4.79 8.92 24.39
CA PHE A 124 5.51 7.97 25.24
C PHE A 124 6.98 8.37 25.44
N CYS A 125 7.60 8.94 24.41
CA CYS A 125 8.95 9.47 24.50
C CYS A 125 9.08 10.67 25.45
N LEU A 126 8.14 11.62 25.40
CA LEU A 126 8.24 12.87 26.16
C LEU A 126 7.67 12.79 27.58
N ALA A 127 6.60 12.02 27.79
CA ALA A 127 5.84 12.04 29.05
C ALA A 127 5.99 10.75 29.88
N SER A 128 6.62 9.70 29.34
CA SER A 128 6.84 8.39 29.98
C SER A 128 5.69 7.91 30.90
N PRO A 129 4.43 7.85 30.41
CA PRO A 129 3.29 7.52 31.25
C PRO A 129 3.28 6.02 31.59
N ALA A 130 3.50 5.67 32.87
CA ALA A 130 3.64 4.28 33.32
C ALA A 130 2.36 3.42 33.26
N ARG A 131 1.21 3.98 32.88
CA ARG A 131 -0.12 3.32 32.98
C ARG A 131 -1.00 3.40 31.74
N GLU A 132 -0.55 4.05 30.67
CA GLU A 132 -1.34 4.18 29.43
C GLU A 132 -0.87 3.18 28.37
N THR A 133 -1.82 2.58 27.65
CA THR A 133 -1.53 1.68 26.52
C THR A 133 -1.32 2.48 25.23
N ASN A 134 -0.40 2.04 24.36
CA ASN A 134 -0.18 2.67 23.06
C ASN A 134 -1.35 2.35 22.11
N LEU A 135 -2.37 3.21 22.10
CA LEU A 135 -3.54 3.06 21.24
C LEU A 135 -3.20 3.18 19.74
N GLY A 136 -2.06 3.76 19.37
CA GLY A 136 -1.56 3.75 17.99
C GLY A 136 -1.39 2.33 17.43
N VAL A 137 -1.06 1.35 18.28
CA VAL A 137 -0.98 -0.08 17.90
C VAL A 137 -2.34 -0.58 17.39
N LEU A 138 -3.44 -0.20 18.03
CA LEU A 138 -4.78 -0.60 17.62
C LEU A 138 -5.12 -0.05 16.23
N TRP A 139 -4.76 1.21 15.95
CA TRP A 139 -4.96 1.81 14.62
C TRP A 139 -4.12 1.13 13.56
N CYS A 140 -2.86 0.77 13.86
CA CYS A 140 -2.04 0.00 12.94
C CYS A 140 -2.59 -1.40 12.69
N LEU A 141 -3.10 -2.09 13.71
CA LEU A 141 -3.77 -3.40 13.54
C LEU A 141 -5.01 -3.30 12.65
N LEU A 142 -5.86 -2.29 12.86
CA LEU A 142 -7.01 -2.02 12.00
C LEU A 142 -6.58 -1.72 10.55
N SER A 143 -5.45 -1.03 10.37
CA SER A 143 -4.88 -0.73 9.04
C SER A 143 -4.43 -2.01 8.31
N VAL A 144 -3.84 -2.96 9.04
CA VAL A 144 -3.51 -4.30 8.51
C VAL A 144 -4.79 -5.04 8.09
N VAL A 145 -5.83 -5.02 8.93
CA VAL A 145 -7.13 -5.65 8.59
C VAL A 145 -7.76 -5.02 7.35
N PHE A 146 -7.74 -3.69 7.22
CA PHE A 146 -8.24 -3.02 6.02
C PHE A 146 -7.39 -3.31 4.79
N SER A 147 -6.08 -3.47 4.93
CA SER A 147 -5.21 -3.90 3.83
C SER A 147 -5.62 -5.28 3.31
N VAL A 148 -5.91 -6.24 4.20
CA VAL A 148 -6.41 -7.56 3.83
C VAL A 148 -7.79 -7.46 3.14
N LYS A 149 -8.70 -6.63 3.67
CA LYS A 149 -10.01 -6.36 3.03
C LYS A 149 -9.81 -5.84 1.60
N VAL A 150 -8.93 -4.86 1.40
CA VAL A 150 -8.63 -4.28 0.08
C VAL A 150 -8.07 -5.34 -0.88
N PHE A 151 -7.13 -6.17 -0.43
CA PHE A 151 -6.62 -7.26 -1.27
C PHE A 151 -7.70 -8.25 -1.66
N PHE A 152 -8.57 -8.64 -0.73
CA PHE A 152 -9.69 -9.51 -1.04
C PHE A 152 -10.67 -8.85 -2.03
N MET A 153 -10.93 -7.55 -1.88
CA MET A 153 -11.77 -6.79 -2.81
C MET A 153 -11.17 -6.77 -4.23
N VAL A 154 -9.87 -6.48 -4.35
CA VAL A 154 -9.16 -6.47 -5.64
C VAL A 154 -9.11 -7.88 -6.25
N MET A 155 -8.82 -8.90 -5.45
CA MET A 155 -8.84 -10.30 -5.87
C MET A 155 -10.20 -10.69 -6.44
N ARG A 156 -11.28 -10.40 -5.68
CA ARG A 156 -12.65 -10.67 -6.12
C ARG A 156 -13.01 -9.94 -7.41
N HIS A 157 -12.46 -8.74 -7.61
CA HIS A 157 -12.65 -7.98 -8.84
C HIS A 157 -12.03 -8.69 -10.05
N TYR A 158 -10.78 -9.14 -9.96
CA TYR A 158 -10.12 -9.91 -11.01
C TYR A 158 -10.83 -11.22 -11.33
N PHE A 159 -11.24 -11.96 -10.30
CA PHE A 159 -11.97 -13.22 -10.49
C PHE A 159 -13.38 -13.07 -11.06
N ARG A 160 -13.96 -11.86 -10.96
CA ARG A 160 -15.26 -11.53 -11.57
C ARG A 160 -15.13 -10.93 -12.97
N SER A 161 -13.94 -10.51 -13.39
CA SER A 161 -13.69 -9.94 -14.71
C SER A 161 -14.07 -10.93 -15.81
N GLU A 162 -14.82 -10.50 -16.82
CA GLU A 162 -15.32 -11.37 -17.90
C GLU A 162 -14.19 -11.88 -18.81
N GLU A 163 -13.04 -11.20 -18.79
CA GLU A 163 -11.84 -11.55 -19.55
C GLU A 163 -11.05 -12.66 -18.81
N GLY A 164 -11.13 -13.89 -19.34
CA GLY A 164 -10.48 -15.06 -18.73
C GLY A 164 -8.96 -14.95 -18.56
N GLY A 165 -8.29 -14.09 -19.35
CA GLY A 165 -6.85 -13.86 -19.27
C GLY A 165 -6.38 -13.21 -17.96
N GLU A 166 -7.16 -12.30 -17.37
CA GLU A 166 -6.78 -11.67 -16.10
C GLU A 166 -6.82 -12.68 -14.95
N ARG A 167 -7.79 -13.60 -14.99
CA ARG A 167 -7.95 -14.67 -14.01
C ARG A 167 -6.81 -15.68 -14.07
N SER A 168 -6.43 -16.09 -15.28
CA SER A 168 -5.35 -17.06 -15.46
C SER A 168 -4.02 -16.49 -14.98
N VAL A 169 -3.69 -15.24 -15.33
CA VAL A 169 -2.47 -14.57 -14.85
C VAL A 169 -2.46 -14.50 -13.32
N CYS A 170 -3.57 -14.11 -12.69
CA CYS A 170 -3.67 -14.07 -11.23
C CYS A 170 -3.41 -15.44 -10.58
N LEU A 171 -3.98 -16.52 -11.14
CA LEU A 171 -3.77 -17.89 -10.65
C LEU A 171 -2.32 -18.35 -10.84
N THR A 172 -1.71 -18.08 -12.01
CA THR A 172 -0.31 -18.42 -12.27
C THR A 172 0.62 -17.76 -11.25
N PHE A 173 0.44 -16.47 -10.98
CA PHE A 173 1.23 -15.79 -9.95
C PHE A 173 0.95 -16.31 -8.54
N ALA A 174 -0.29 -16.65 -8.21
CA ALA A 174 -0.61 -17.26 -6.92
C ALA A 174 0.14 -18.58 -6.71
N PHE A 175 0.14 -19.47 -7.71
CA PHE A 175 0.92 -20.72 -7.66
C PHE A 175 2.43 -20.46 -7.61
N PHE A 176 2.93 -19.50 -8.38
CA PHE A 176 4.33 -19.12 -8.36
C PHE A 176 4.77 -18.62 -6.97
N PHE A 177 4.01 -17.72 -6.35
CA PHE A 177 4.30 -17.24 -5.00
C PHE A 177 4.11 -18.31 -3.94
N LEU A 178 3.16 -19.24 -4.12
CA LEU A 178 3.01 -20.40 -3.23
C LEU A 178 4.26 -21.30 -3.27
N LEU A 179 4.77 -21.61 -4.47
CA LEU A 179 6.00 -22.39 -4.63
C LEU A 179 7.20 -21.67 -4.02
N LEU A 180 7.31 -20.36 -4.21
CA LEU A 180 8.35 -19.54 -3.60
C LEU A 180 8.24 -19.54 -2.07
N ALA A 181 7.03 -19.53 -1.52
CA ALA A 181 6.79 -19.58 -0.08
C ALA A 181 7.21 -20.94 0.50
N MET A 182 6.81 -22.03 -0.17
CA MET A 182 7.23 -23.37 0.21
C MET A 182 8.75 -23.52 0.15
N LEU A 183 9.41 -23.00 -0.88
CA LEU A 183 10.87 -23.01 -0.97
C LEU A 183 11.50 -22.22 0.18
N ALA A 184 11.02 -21.01 0.46
CA ALA A 184 11.52 -20.19 1.55
C ALA A 184 11.37 -20.86 2.92
N LEU A 185 10.27 -21.58 3.16
CA LEU A 185 10.04 -22.31 4.41
C LEU A 185 10.85 -23.63 4.51
N VAL A 186 11.29 -24.20 3.39
CA VAL A 186 12.14 -25.41 3.35
C VAL A 186 13.61 -25.08 3.57
N VAL A 187 14.07 -23.89 3.15
CA VAL A 187 15.45 -23.45 3.34
C VAL A 187 15.69 -23.19 4.83
N ARG A 188 16.65 -23.92 5.43
CA ARG A 188 17.07 -23.71 6.83
C ARG A 188 17.63 -22.30 7.00
N GLU A 189 17.37 -21.68 8.15
CA GLU A 189 17.85 -20.34 8.50
C GLU A 189 19.38 -20.22 8.38
N GLU A 190 20.11 -21.30 8.70
CA GLU A 190 21.57 -21.42 8.57
C GLU A 190 22.10 -21.17 7.14
N TYR A 191 21.29 -21.41 6.10
CA TYR A 191 21.67 -21.14 4.71
C TYR A 191 21.30 -19.73 4.23
N LEU A 192 20.42 -19.04 4.96
CA LEU A 192 19.98 -17.67 4.67
C LEU A 192 20.89 -16.60 5.31
N GLU A 193 21.79 -16.99 6.21
CA GLU A 193 22.88 -16.12 6.68
C GLU A 193 23.91 -15.92 5.56
N PHE A 194 23.67 -14.90 4.71
CA PHE A 194 24.53 -14.55 3.56
C PHE A 194 25.96 -14.08 3.94
N GLY A 195 26.40 -14.24 5.19
CA GLY A 195 27.69 -13.75 5.68
C GLY A 195 27.78 -12.22 5.69
N LEU A 196 26.64 -11.51 5.66
CA LEU A 196 26.59 -10.05 5.56
C LEU A 196 27.26 -9.38 6.76
N GLU A 197 27.17 -9.99 7.94
CA GLU A 197 27.85 -9.50 9.15
C GLU A 197 29.37 -9.53 8.99
N ALA A 198 29.94 -10.64 8.50
CA ALA A 198 31.38 -10.75 8.23
C ALA A 198 31.82 -9.77 7.12
N GLY A 199 31.01 -9.61 6.07
CA GLY A 199 31.28 -8.65 5.00
C GLY A 199 31.27 -7.20 5.48
N LEU A 200 30.30 -6.83 6.30
CA LEU A 200 30.18 -5.47 6.85
C LEU A 200 31.24 -5.20 7.93
N ALA A 201 31.59 -6.19 8.74
CA ALA A 201 32.71 -6.14 9.68
C ALA A 201 34.04 -5.88 8.95
N ALA A 202 34.26 -6.55 7.81
CA ALA A 202 35.44 -6.30 6.98
C ALA A 202 35.43 -4.89 6.37
N VAL A 203 34.28 -4.40 5.88
CA VAL A 203 34.16 -3.04 5.34
C VAL A 203 34.42 -1.99 6.40
N THR A 204 33.84 -2.14 7.59
CA THR A 204 34.02 -1.19 8.71
C THR A 204 35.46 -1.18 9.21
N GLN A 205 36.09 -2.34 9.36
CA GLN A 205 37.52 -2.45 9.70
C GLN A 205 38.41 -1.78 8.63
N ASN A 206 38.13 -2.00 7.34
CA ASN A 206 38.84 -1.35 6.25
C ASN A 206 38.63 0.17 6.26
N LEU A 207 37.42 0.65 6.53
CA LEU A 207 37.11 2.08 6.62
C LEU A 207 37.87 2.73 7.79
N GLU A 208 37.90 2.08 8.94
CA GLU A 208 38.64 2.56 10.11
C GLU A 208 40.13 2.73 9.79
N THR A 209 40.75 1.74 9.15
CA THR A 209 42.18 1.81 8.77
C THR A 209 42.50 2.92 7.76
N ILE A 210 41.54 3.32 6.91
CA ILE A 210 41.71 4.40 5.90
C ILE A 210 41.48 5.79 6.50
N LEU A 211 40.55 5.93 7.45
CA LEU A 211 40.18 7.24 8.02
C LEU A 211 41.05 7.66 9.22
N LYS A 212 41.50 6.72 10.04
CA LYS A 212 42.34 6.98 11.22
C LYS A 212 43.65 7.75 10.89
N PRO A 213 44.34 7.47 9.76
CA PRO A 213 45.52 8.25 9.35
C PRO A 213 45.21 9.66 8.86
N ARG A 214 43.95 9.95 8.49
CA ARG A 214 43.53 11.26 7.95
C ARG A 214 43.11 12.25 9.04
N GLY A 215 43.28 11.92 10.32
CA GLY A 215 42.98 12.80 11.45
C GLY A 215 41.49 13.09 11.63
N TRP A 216 40.62 12.32 10.99
CA TRP A 216 39.18 12.39 11.21
C TRP A 216 38.85 11.57 12.46
N GLU A 217 38.98 12.19 13.63
CA GLU A 217 38.30 11.72 14.83
C GLU A 217 36.81 11.97 14.64
N TRP A 218 36.10 10.95 14.18
CA TRP A 218 34.67 11.04 13.91
C TRP A 218 33.92 11.18 15.25
N THR A 219 33.60 12.42 15.63
CA THR A 219 32.51 12.72 16.58
C THR A 219 31.21 12.21 15.98
N PRO A 220 30.31 11.57 16.77
CA PRO A 220 29.31 10.66 16.24
C PRO A 220 28.36 11.41 15.30
N VAL A 221 28.43 11.03 14.03
CA VAL A 221 27.30 11.12 13.10
C VAL A 221 26.13 10.36 13.74
N PRO A 222 24.86 10.72 13.47
CA PRO A 222 23.71 10.06 14.09
C PRO A 222 23.87 8.54 14.01
N PRO A 223 23.34 7.75 14.97
CA PRO A 223 23.60 6.32 15.22
C PRO A 223 23.16 5.36 14.09
N LEU A 224 23.15 5.82 12.84
CA LEU A 224 22.73 5.12 11.64
C LEU A 224 23.86 4.31 10.98
N LEU A 225 25.14 4.54 11.27
CA LEU A 225 26.23 3.98 10.43
C LEU A 225 27.44 3.32 11.11
N CYS A 226 27.57 3.30 12.45
CA CYS A 226 28.52 2.41 13.17
C CYS A 226 28.12 2.26 14.66
N PRO A 227 27.95 1.03 15.14
CA PRO A 227 28.93 0.44 16.05
C PRO A 227 29.37 -0.93 15.52
N SER A 228 30.26 -1.66 16.21
CA SER A 228 30.18 -3.12 16.18
C SER A 228 28.71 -3.48 16.34
N LEU A 229 28.04 -3.95 15.28
CA LEU A 229 26.58 -4.04 15.26
C LEU A 229 26.16 -4.97 16.39
N SER A 230 25.79 -4.40 17.53
CA SER A 230 24.97 -5.10 18.50
C SER A 230 23.67 -5.47 17.77
N ASP A 231 23.10 -6.64 18.06
CA ASP A 231 21.86 -7.13 17.43
C ASP A 231 20.78 -6.03 17.38
N SER A 232 20.72 -5.16 18.40
CA SER A 232 19.82 -4.01 18.50
C SER A 232 20.03 -2.92 17.44
N SER A 233 21.27 -2.64 17.04
CA SER A 233 21.61 -1.63 16.04
C SER A 233 21.22 -2.11 14.64
N PHE A 234 21.44 -3.40 14.35
CA PHE A 234 21.04 -4.02 13.08
C PHE A 234 19.51 -4.03 12.92
N ASP A 235 18.81 -4.43 13.97
CA ASP A 235 17.34 -4.43 13.98
C ASP A 235 16.78 -3.02 13.76
N THR A 236 17.37 -2.00 14.38
CA THR A 236 16.97 -0.60 14.21
C THR A 236 17.21 -0.11 12.78
N ALA A 237 18.38 -0.41 12.20
CA ALA A 237 18.72 -0.06 10.82
C ALA A 237 17.76 -0.73 9.82
N ARG A 238 17.42 -2.00 10.04
CA ARG A 238 16.44 -2.74 9.23
C ARG A 238 15.07 -2.04 9.25
N LEU A 239 14.57 -1.65 10.43
CA LEU A 239 13.28 -0.96 10.54
C LEU A 239 13.29 0.36 9.77
N TRP A 240 14.34 1.18 9.94
CA TRP A 240 14.49 2.44 9.20
C TRP A 240 14.60 2.25 7.69
N ALA A 241 15.33 1.23 7.23
CA ALA A 241 15.43 0.92 5.81
C ALA A 241 14.06 0.60 5.20
N ILE A 242 13.24 -0.19 5.90
CA ILE A 242 11.89 -0.54 5.41
C ILE A 242 10.97 0.69 5.42
N VAL A 243 11.03 1.54 6.45
CA VAL A 243 10.29 2.82 6.47
C VAL A 243 10.72 3.70 5.30
N ALA A 244 12.02 3.91 5.11
CA ALA A 244 12.56 4.76 4.05
C ALA A 244 12.16 4.26 2.65
N LEU A 245 12.26 2.95 2.40
CA LEU A 245 11.83 2.35 1.13
C LEU A 245 10.31 2.48 0.92
N SER A 246 9.52 2.34 1.98
CA SER A 246 8.07 2.53 1.92
C SER A 246 7.72 3.98 1.60
N LEU A 247 8.37 4.95 2.25
CA LEU A 247 8.19 6.38 1.97
C LEU A 247 8.60 6.74 0.53
N LEU A 248 9.73 6.21 0.06
CA LEU A 248 10.18 6.40 -1.32
C LEU A 248 9.14 5.89 -2.32
N ARG A 249 8.57 4.71 -2.07
CA ARG A 249 7.48 4.17 -2.92
C ARG A 249 6.22 5.03 -2.83
N LEU A 250 5.84 5.54 -1.66
CA LEU A 250 4.71 6.46 -1.51
C LEU A 250 4.91 7.73 -2.36
N LEU A 251 6.11 8.34 -2.34
CA LEU A 251 6.46 9.49 -3.18
C LEU A 251 6.39 9.15 -4.68
N GLY A 252 6.75 7.92 -5.06
CA GLY A 252 6.64 7.40 -6.42
C GLY A 252 5.21 7.16 -6.91
N THR A 253 4.19 7.20 -6.04
CA THR A 253 2.80 6.82 -6.39
C THR A 253 2.24 7.64 -7.54
N ARG A 254 2.42 8.97 -7.52
CA ARG A 254 1.89 9.84 -8.59
C ARG A 254 2.50 9.55 -9.94
N HIS A 255 3.82 9.34 -9.97
CA HIS A 255 4.53 8.99 -11.20
C HIS A 255 4.04 7.64 -11.76
N HIS A 256 3.83 6.66 -10.88
CA HIS A 256 3.27 5.35 -11.25
C HIS A 256 1.87 5.48 -11.84
N LEU A 257 0.98 6.24 -11.20
CA LEU A 257 -0.38 6.46 -11.69
C LEU A 257 -0.42 7.24 -13.01
N GLN A 258 0.45 8.23 -13.18
CA GLN A 258 0.55 8.97 -14.44
C GLN A 258 1.04 8.06 -15.58
N ALA A 259 2.02 7.19 -15.31
CA ALA A 259 2.47 6.20 -16.29
C ALA A 259 1.36 5.23 -16.68
N TYR A 260 0.50 4.82 -15.73
CA TYR A 260 -0.69 4.01 -16.01
C TYR A 260 -1.71 4.75 -16.88
N LEU A 261 -2.01 6.02 -16.59
CA LEU A 261 -2.91 6.83 -17.42
C LEU A 261 -2.35 7.01 -18.85
N GLY A 262 -1.02 7.09 -18.98
CA GLY A 262 -0.28 7.08 -20.24
C GLY A 262 -0.47 5.82 -21.10
N LEU A 263 -1.05 4.74 -20.54
CA LEU A 263 -1.37 3.53 -21.30
C LEU A 263 -2.38 3.81 -22.43
N ALA A 264 -3.28 4.78 -22.23
CA ALA A 264 -4.27 5.14 -23.25
C ALA A 264 -3.60 5.65 -24.53
N GLU A 265 -2.62 6.53 -24.39
CA GLU A 265 -1.86 7.07 -25.53
C GLU A 265 -1.00 6.00 -26.21
N ARG A 266 -0.28 5.19 -25.42
CA ARG A 266 0.52 4.08 -25.97
C ARG A 266 -0.35 3.08 -26.75
N TRP A 267 -1.54 2.79 -26.24
CA TRP A 267 -2.49 1.92 -26.92
C TRP A 267 -2.96 2.52 -28.25
N VAL A 268 -3.31 3.82 -28.29
CA VAL A 268 -3.66 4.51 -29.55
C VAL A 268 -2.50 4.50 -30.54
N GLN A 269 -1.27 4.73 -30.07
CA GLN A 269 -0.08 4.66 -30.92
C GLN A 269 0.16 3.26 -31.50
N GLN A 270 -0.09 2.21 -30.72
CA GLN A 270 0.03 0.83 -31.18
C GLN A 270 -1.07 0.47 -32.18
N MET A 271 -2.32 0.87 -31.89
CA MET A 271 -3.45 0.70 -32.79
C MET A 271 -3.18 1.29 -34.17
N ARG A 272 -2.54 2.47 -34.22
CA ARG A 272 -2.19 3.14 -35.47
C ARG A 272 -1.27 2.32 -36.39
N LYS A 273 -0.47 1.42 -35.82
CA LYS A 273 0.43 0.54 -36.59
C LYS A 273 -0.29 -0.67 -37.19
N GLU A 274 -1.46 -1.02 -36.67
CA GLU A 274 -2.24 -2.17 -37.11
C GLU A 274 -3.17 -1.77 -38.27
N ALA A 275 -3.21 -2.58 -39.32
CA ALA A 275 -4.16 -2.38 -40.41
C ALA A 275 -5.56 -2.89 -40.03
N GLY A 276 -6.60 -2.17 -40.42
CA GLY A 276 -7.98 -2.62 -40.27
C GLY A 276 -8.95 -1.51 -39.89
N ARG A 277 -10.19 -1.89 -39.60
CA ARG A 277 -11.21 -1.00 -39.03
C ARG A 277 -11.50 -1.42 -37.59
N ILE A 278 -11.82 -0.44 -36.75
CA ILE A 278 -12.25 -0.64 -35.37
C ILE A 278 -13.54 0.16 -35.16
N PRO A 279 -14.53 -0.37 -34.42
CA PRO A 279 -15.68 0.41 -34.01
C PRO A 279 -15.27 1.50 -33.01
N ALA A 280 -15.75 2.72 -33.21
CA ALA A 280 -15.50 3.89 -32.37
C ALA A 280 -15.77 3.60 -30.88
N LEU A 281 -16.81 2.80 -30.61
CA LEU A 281 -17.18 2.38 -29.27
C LEU A 281 -16.05 1.61 -28.56
N GLU A 282 -15.31 0.75 -29.26
CA GLU A 282 -14.18 0.02 -28.65
C GLU A 282 -13.05 0.99 -28.23
N ILE A 283 -12.80 2.04 -29.03
CA ILE A 283 -11.83 3.09 -28.71
C ILE A 283 -12.24 3.83 -27.44
N GLN A 284 -13.47 4.31 -27.40
CA GLN A 284 -14.02 5.03 -26.26
C GLN A 284 -14.06 4.16 -25.00
N GLN A 285 -14.51 2.90 -25.12
CA GLN A 285 -14.57 1.96 -24.01
C GLN A 285 -13.18 1.65 -23.46
N LYS A 286 -12.17 1.46 -24.31
CA LYS A 286 -10.81 1.15 -23.85
C LYS A 286 -10.21 2.32 -23.05
N ILE A 287 -10.29 3.54 -23.59
CA ILE A 287 -9.78 4.74 -22.92
C ILE A 287 -10.54 5.00 -21.61
N THR A 288 -11.87 4.89 -21.64
CA THR A 288 -12.72 5.06 -20.47
C THR A 288 -12.42 4.00 -19.41
N ARG A 289 -12.18 2.74 -19.80
CA ARG A 289 -11.82 1.67 -18.87
C ARG A 289 -10.51 1.96 -18.16
N ILE A 290 -9.47 2.41 -18.88
CA ILE A 290 -8.19 2.80 -18.28
C ILE A 290 -8.41 3.88 -17.21
N TYR A 291 -9.18 4.92 -17.54
CA TYR A 291 -9.49 5.98 -16.58
C TYR A 291 -10.27 5.46 -15.36
N CYS A 292 -11.39 4.75 -15.56
CA CYS A 292 -12.27 4.28 -14.50
C CYS A 292 -11.59 3.32 -13.50
N TYR A 293 -10.48 2.68 -13.90
CA TYR A 293 -9.74 1.72 -13.09
C TYR A 293 -8.55 2.34 -12.33
N VAL A 294 -8.26 3.64 -12.50
CA VAL A 294 -7.11 4.29 -11.87
C VAL A 294 -7.10 4.16 -10.33
N SER A 295 -8.25 4.20 -9.68
CA SER A 295 -8.41 3.97 -8.23
C SER A 295 -8.06 2.54 -7.82
N VAL A 296 -8.44 1.55 -8.63
CA VAL A 296 -8.14 0.13 -8.40
C VAL A 296 -6.63 -0.11 -8.51
N VAL A 297 -6.00 0.47 -9.53
CA VAL A 297 -4.54 0.42 -9.71
C VAL A 297 -3.83 1.14 -8.57
N SER A 298 -4.36 2.28 -8.11
CA SER A 298 -3.82 2.97 -6.93
C SER A 298 -3.90 2.12 -5.67
N LEU A 299 -4.99 1.37 -5.46
CA LEU A 299 -5.10 0.43 -4.34
C LEU A 299 -4.10 -0.72 -4.42
N GLN A 300 -3.85 -1.25 -5.62
CA GLN A 300 -2.84 -2.30 -5.84
C GLN A 300 -1.43 -1.82 -5.54
N TYR A 301 -1.11 -0.57 -5.88
CA TYR A 301 0.19 0.01 -5.61
C TYR A 301 0.35 0.37 -4.12
N LEU A 302 -0.63 1.06 -3.53
CA LEU A 302 -0.57 1.55 -2.16
C LEU A 302 -0.80 0.47 -1.10
N GLY A 303 -1.65 -0.53 -1.37
CA GLY A 303 -2.00 -1.58 -0.41
C GLY A 303 -0.78 -2.28 0.20
N PRO A 304 0.13 -2.83 -0.61
CA PRO A 304 1.33 -3.49 -0.09
C PRO A 304 2.28 -2.52 0.63
N ILE A 305 2.35 -1.24 0.20
CA ILE A 305 3.19 -0.23 0.85
C ILE A 305 2.64 0.12 2.24
N ILE A 306 1.34 0.38 2.34
CA ILE A 306 0.64 0.69 3.59
C ILE A 306 0.72 -0.50 4.55
N LEU A 307 0.51 -1.72 4.04
CA LEU A 307 0.63 -2.94 4.83
C LEU A 307 2.04 -3.07 5.41
N THR A 308 3.07 -2.96 4.56
CA THR A 308 4.48 -3.06 4.98
C THR A 308 4.81 -2.01 6.04
N LEU A 309 4.42 -0.75 5.80
CA LEU A 309 4.66 0.34 6.73
C LEU A 309 4.03 0.06 8.11
N HIS A 310 2.73 -0.28 8.15
CA HIS A 310 2.05 -0.54 9.43
C HIS A 310 2.52 -1.83 10.11
N CYS A 311 2.89 -2.87 9.35
CA CYS A 311 3.52 -4.07 9.90
C CYS A 311 4.88 -3.74 10.57
N VAL A 312 5.67 -2.82 10.02
CA VAL A 312 6.92 -2.36 10.64
C VAL A 312 6.67 -1.57 11.93
N LEU A 313 5.67 -0.67 11.95
CA LEU A 313 5.29 0.06 13.18
C LEU A 313 4.81 -0.91 14.29
N LEU A 314 4.06 -1.95 13.91
CA LEU A 314 3.65 -3.03 14.81
C LEU A 314 4.83 -3.87 15.27
N LEU A 315 5.74 -4.25 14.37
CA LEU A 315 6.95 -5.01 14.68
C LEU A 315 7.85 -4.24 15.66
N LYS A 316 7.94 -2.91 15.52
CA LYS A 316 8.66 -2.06 16.46
C LYS A 316 8.03 -2.15 17.85
N THR A 317 6.73 -1.92 17.95
CA THR A 317 6.04 -1.75 19.24
C THR A 317 5.80 -3.06 19.98
N LEU A 318 5.37 -4.10 19.26
CA LEU A 318 5.04 -5.41 19.81
C LEU A 318 6.27 -6.33 19.89
N GLY A 319 7.28 -6.10 19.04
CA GLY A 319 8.53 -6.84 19.03
C GLY A 319 9.62 -6.28 19.94
N HIS A 320 9.30 -5.25 20.76
CA HIS A 320 10.23 -4.58 21.67
C HIS A 320 11.50 -4.01 20.99
N HIS A 321 11.41 -3.61 19.72
CA HIS A 321 12.53 -2.92 19.07
C HIS A 321 12.48 -1.42 19.41
N SER A 322 13.65 -0.78 19.45
CA SER A 322 13.77 0.66 19.64
C SER A 322 13.95 1.37 18.29
N TRP A 323 13.58 2.66 18.23
CA TRP A 323 13.95 3.52 17.09
C TRP A 323 15.41 4.03 17.18
N GLY A 324 16.08 3.83 18.33
CA GLY A 324 17.44 4.32 18.59
C GLY A 324 17.55 5.83 18.78
N LEU A 325 16.42 6.54 18.89
CA LEU A 325 16.36 8.01 18.97
C LEU A 325 16.44 8.56 20.40
N TYR A 326 16.23 7.74 21.42
CA TYR A 326 16.17 8.15 22.83
C TYR A 326 16.84 7.09 23.72
N PRO A 327 17.40 7.48 24.88
CA PRO A 327 18.00 6.52 25.81
C PRO A 327 16.96 5.46 26.20
N GLU A 328 17.35 4.19 26.08
CA GLU A 328 16.48 3.07 26.42
C GLU A 328 16.08 3.16 27.90
N SER A 329 14.78 3.19 28.18
CA SER A 329 14.28 3.10 29.55
C SER A 329 14.79 1.79 30.16
N PRO A 330 15.32 1.77 31.40
CA PRO A 330 15.78 0.53 32.00
C PRO A 330 14.64 -0.49 31.98
N PRO A 331 14.93 -1.78 31.70
CA PRO A 331 13.91 -2.81 31.69
C PRO A 331 13.19 -2.77 33.03
N VAL A 332 11.87 -2.59 32.99
CA VAL A 332 11.03 -2.71 34.17
C VAL A 332 11.22 -4.14 34.66
N SER A 333 11.97 -4.29 35.76
CA SER A 333 12.13 -5.54 36.50
C SER A 333 10.74 -6.18 36.62
N PRO A 334 10.58 -7.49 36.32
CA PRO A 334 9.27 -8.13 36.38
C PRO A 334 8.67 -7.84 37.74
N ALA A 335 7.56 -7.11 37.75
CA ALA A 335 6.86 -6.75 38.96
C ALA A 335 6.61 -8.06 39.73
N ALA A 336 7.06 -8.10 40.99
CA ALA A 336 6.82 -9.20 41.89
C ALA A 336 5.34 -9.63 41.82
N PRO A 337 5.05 -10.95 41.89
CA PRO A 337 3.71 -11.48 41.67
C PRO A 337 2.71 -10.73 42.55
N VAL A 338 1.79 -10.03 41.91
CA VAL A 338 0.67 -9.35 42.55
C VAL A 338 -0.15 -10.43 43.26
N ALA A 339 -0.27 -10.31 44.59
CA ALA A 339 -1.07 -11.21 45.41
C ALA A 339 -2.53 -11.24 44.90
N PRO A 340 -3.20 -12.41 44.93
CA PRO A 340 -4.54 -12.54 44.38
C PRO A 340 -5.56 -11.66 45.13
N PRO A 341 -6.55 -11.06 44.44
CA PRO A 341 -7.58 -10.26 45.10
C PRO A 341 -8.48 -11.15 45.95
N ARG A 342 -8.77 -10.74 47.20
CA ARG A 342 -9.82 -11.36 48.02
C ARG A 342 -11.20 -11.03 47.43
N PRO A 343 -12.13 -12.00 47.35
CA PRO A 343 -13.45 -11.75 46.77
C PRO A 343 -14.31 -10.95 47.73
N LYS A 344 -14.90 -9.85 47.25
CA LYS A 344 -16.09 -9.24 47.84
C LYS A 344 -17.17 -9.31 46.78
N GLY A 345 -18.12 -10.21 47.00
CA GLY A 345 -19.18 -10.51 46.05
C GLY A 345 -20.06 -9.30 45.74
N ASP A 346 -20.46 -9.22 44.47
CA ASP A 346 -21.87 -9.05 44.11
C ASP A 346 -22.11 -9.47 42.65
N ALA A 347 -23.32 -9.94 42.35
CA ALA A 347 -23.73 -10.69 41.16
C ALA A 347 -23.72 -9.93 39.80
N GLY A 348 -22.63 -9.24 39.48
CA GLY A 348 -22.27 -8.71 38.16
C GLY A 348 -20.82 -8.98 37.75
N GLU A 349 -20.08 -9.75 38.56
CA GLU A 349 -18.65 -10.04 38.40
C GLU A 349 -18.31 -11.10 37.34
N ASP A 350 -19.26 -11.95 36.92
CA ASP A 350 -18.97 -13.07 36.02
C ASP A 350 -18.47 -12.63 34.64
N VAL A 351 -19.01 -11.54 34.08
CA VAL A 351 -18.58 -11.06 32.76
C VAL A 351 -17.18 -10.44 32.82
N HIS A 352 -16.86 -9.68 33.87
CA HIS A 352 -15.54 -9.08 34.03
C HIS A 352 -14.47 -10.13 34.31
N VAL A 353 -14.79 -11.14 35.12
CA VAL A 353 -13.90 -12.28 35.39
C VAL A 353 -13.67 -13.10 34.13
N VAL A 354 -14.73 -13.43 33.38
CA VAL A 354 -14.61 -14.17 32.11
C VAL A 354 -13.82 -13.37 31.06
N VAL A 355 -14.03 -12.06 30.94
CA VAL A 355 -13.26 -11.20 30.03
C VAL A 355 -11.78 -11.15 30.44
N GLN A 356 -11.49 -11.09 31.74
CA GLN A 356 -10.12 -11.05 32.25
C GLN A 356 -9.41 -12.40 32.09
N GLU A 357 -10.14 -13.51 32.23
CA GLU A 357 -9.66 -14.87 32.00
C GLU A 357 -9.42 -15.13 30.51
N ILE A 358 -10.36 -14.77 29.64
CA ILE A 358 -10.19 -14.83 28.18
C ILE A 358 -9.02 -13.93 27.74
N SER A 359 -8.92 -12.71 28.27
CA SER A 359 -7.82 -11.80 27.96
C SER A 359 -6.47 -12.35 28.45
N GLY A 360 -6.44 -13.04 29.60
CA GLY A 360 -5.25 -13.71 30.12
C GLY A 360 -4.81 -14.87 29.24
N VAL A 361 -5.76 -15.73 28.84
CA VAL A 361 -5.51 -16.84 27.90
C VAL A 361 -5.05 -16.32 26.54
N LEU A 362 -5.68 -15.25 26.04
CA LEU A 362 -5.30 -14.59 24.79
C LEU A 362 -3.89 -13.98 24.90
N GLY A 363 -3.54 -13.37 26.04
CA GLY A 363 -2.20 -12.86 26.30
C GLY A 363 -1.13 -13.96 26.37
N CYS A 364 -1.48 -15.17 26.82
CA CYS A 364 -0.60 -16.34 26.80
C CYS A 364 -0.42 -16.93 25.39
N ILE A 365 -1.41 -16.81 24.51
CA ILE A 365 -1.35 -17.28 23.11
C ILE A 365 -0.59 -16.27 22.23
N PHE A 366 -0.87 -14.98 22.43
CA PHE A 366 -0.30 -13.87 21.66
C PHE A 366 0.90 -13.26 22.39
N THR A 367 1.96 -14.05 22.49
CA THR A 367 3.21 -13.60 23.13
C THR A 367 3.97 -12.61 22.24
N PRO A 368 4.78 -11.70 22.82
CA PRO A 368 5.67 -10.82 22.05
C PRO A 368 6.53 -11.53 20.99
N PRO A 369 7.17 -12.70 21.26
CA PRO A 369 7.90 -13.44 20.22
C PRO A 369 7.01 -13.93 19.07
N PHE A 370 5.75 -14.30 19.34
CA PHE A 370 4.80 -14.64 18.27
C PHE A 370 4.55 -13.45 17.34
N PHE A 371 4.28 -12.26 17.89
CA PHE A 371 4.09 -11.05 17.08
C PHE A 371 5.36 -10.64 16.33
N ARG A 372 6.54 -10.82 16.94
CA ARG A 372 7.83 -10.59 16.27
C ARG A 372 7.99 -11.50 15.05
N GLY A 373 7.75 -12.80 15.21
CA GLY A 373 7.79 -13.77 14.10
C GLY A 373 6.76 -13.44 13.01
N LEU A 374 5.50 -13.21 13.40
CA LEU A 374 4.39 -12.94 12.48
C LEU A 374 4.64 -11.68 11.65
N PHE A 375 4.93 -10.54 12.28
CA PHE A 375 5.12 -9.29 11.56
C PHE A 375 6.46 -9.23 10.82
N SER A 376 7.51 -9.90 11.31
CA SER A 376 8.76 -10.06 10.57
C SER A 376 8.53 -10.85 9.28
N PHE A 377 7.86 -12.00 9.36
CA PHE A 377 7.51 -12.81 8.20
C PHE A 377 6.60 -12.05 7.23
N LEU A 378 5.53 -11.40 7.71
CA LEU A 378 4.64 -10.61 6.87
C LEU A 378 5.39 -9.48 6.14
N THR A 379 6.24 -8.75 6.85
CA THR A 379 7.02 -7.64 6.29
C THR A 379 8.00 -8.15 5.23
N TRP A 380 8.75 -9.20 5.55
CA TRP A 380 9.69 -9.83 4.61
C TRP A 380 8.98 -10.38 3.38
N TRP A 381 7.87 -11.11 3.57
CA TRP A 381 7.13 -11.74 2.48
C TRP A 381 6.49 -10.71 1.55
N VAL A 382 5.86 -9.66 2.10
CA VAL A 382 5.26 -8.59 1.30
C VAL A 382 6.35 -7.83 0.53
N ALA A 383 7.49 -7.54 1.15
CA ALA A 383 8.63 -6.91 0.48
C ALA A 383 9.20 -7.79 -0.65
N ALA A 384 9.34 -9.11 -0.42
CA ALA A 384 9.77 -10.06 -1.45
C ALA A 384 8.78 -10.10 -2.62
N CYS A 385 7.48 -10.20 -2.35
CA CYS A 385 6.43 -10.14 -3.38
C CYS A 385 6.52 -8.84 -4.19
N GLN A 386 6.71 -7.71 -3.52
CA GLN A 386 6.88 -6.41 -4.13
C GLN A 386 8.12 -6.30 -5.03
N VAL A 387 9.24 -6.88 -4.63
CA VAL A 387 10.47 -6.88 -5.46
C VAL A 387 10.28 -7.78 -6.67
N VAL A 388 9.79 -9.00 -6.49
CA VAL A 388 9.61 -9.97 -7.57
C VAL A 388 8.60 -9.46 -8.62
N THR A 389 7.48 -8.88 -8.17
CA THR A 389 6.51 -8.26 -9.09
C THR A 389 7.10 -7.06 -9.84
N SER A 390 7.95 -6.25 -9.19
CA SER A 390 8.63 -5.12 -9.86
C SER A 390 9.63 -5.60 -10.91
N LEU A 391 10.41 -6.65 -10.60
CA LEU A 391 11.35 -7.26 -11.54
C LEU A 391 10.63 -7.86 -12.75
N PHE A 392 9.51 -8.55 -12.53
CA PHE A 392 8.69 -9.08 -13.62
C PHE A 392 8.10 -7.96 -14.48
N GLY A 393 7.64 -6.86 -13.86
CA GLY A 393 7.16 -5.68 -14.57
C GLY A 393 8.24 -5.03 -15.45
N LEU A 394 9.47 -4.93 -14.95
CA LEU A 394 10.62 -4.43 -15.72
C LEU A 394 10.96 -5.36 -16.89
N TYR A 395 11.00 -6.66 -16.63
CA TYR A 395 11.25 -7.67 -17.67
C TYR A 395 10.19 -7.59 -18.78
N PHE A 396 8.91 -7.52 -18.44
CA PHE A 396 7.82 -7.40 -19.41
C PHE A 396 7.94 -6.11 -20.24
N HIS A 397 8.24 -4.99 -19.60
CA HIS A 397 8.40 -3.72 -20.32
C HIS A 397 9.63 -3.72 -21.25
N GLN A 398 10.73 -4.37 -20.86
CA GLN A 398 11.94 -4.42 -21.67
C GLN A 398 11.83 -5.35 -22.87
N TYR A 399 11.21 -6.53 -22.69
CA TYR A 399 11.26 -7.58 -23.71
C TYR A 399 9.96 -7.74 -24.52
N LEU A 400 8.80 -7.44 -23.93
CA LEU A 400 7.49 -7.68 -24.57
C LEU A 400 6.81 -6.40 -25.04
N ALA A 401 7.15 -5.24 -24.46
CA ALA A 401 6.61 -3.95 -24.90
C ALA A 401 7.51 -3.23 -25.92
N ALA A 402 8.78 -3.62 -26.04
CA ALA A 402 9.72 -3.09 -27.03
C ALA A 402 9.79 -3.94 -28.32
N SER A 403 9.31 -5.18 -28.28
CA SER A 403 9.04 -6.05 -29.43
C SER A 403 7.67 -5.75 -30.01
#